data_AF-A0AAW0BC56-F1
#
_entry.id   AF-A0AAW0BC56-F1
#
_cell.length_a   1.000
_cell.length_b   1.000
_cell.length_c   1.000
_cell.angle_alpha   90.00
_cell.angle_beta   90.00
_cell.angle_gamma   90.00
#
_symmetry.space_group_name_H-M   'P 1'
#
loop_
_entity.id
_entity.type
_entity.pdbx_description
1 polymer ?
#
loop_
_entity_poly.entity_id
_entity_poly.type
_entity_poly.pdbx_seq_one_letter_code
_entity_poly.pdbx_strand_id
1 'polypeptide(L)'
;MIKYRAYYLLAGITLLVLGIILLANLTEYPKSSLTDIHFPSNSRVSLRDTLRLSSSPPRTRTFLRVGPIGGEGIGSLLMHFKQSIILSLALGDVLILGWTDVLDHRYSVSDIFNRHAPASGRTLDVGKTCRIQDYMSHAERGKLTRGWCAGDEWALERLQRLSLRIQDCTGIVDLAPGKHELVQDLNGCIMPWVRSRLIPNLFFSPLPYGSSPTHLPRPISVGVHIRWGDVAAPPGTDLLNHHFYGSFNLPQIIRVLADIRAFAGRAGIALTIAMEDAESSVLDLLGEKEGTYRLLDSGHPNALQDMIALSQNDVLLLGPSSFGAMVHMVAPRGLTLVAGTGATGKFANTTGFERHVVYMRDYTPATFELLWQPVK
;
A
#
# COMPACT_ATOMS: atom_id res chain seq x y z
N MET A 1 -26.46 44.98 27.52
CA MET A 1 -26.55 43.98 26.42
C MET A 1 -26.06 44.45 25.05
N ILE A 2 -25.84 45.75 24.78
CA ILE A 2 -25.42 46.22 23.45
C ILE A 2 -23.90 46.05 23.18
N LYS A 3 -23.05 46.07 24.21
CA LYS A 3 -21.58 45.94 24.06
C LYS A 3 -21.09 44.54 23.63
N TYR A 4 -21.86 43.47 23.89
CA TYR A 4 -21.45 42.10 23.53
C TYR A 4 -21.72 41.76 22.06
N ARG A 5 -22.74 42.37 21.42
CA ARG A 5 -23.06 42.08 20.00
C ARG A 5 -22.01 42.63 19.03
N ALA A 6 -21.37 43.76 19.37
CA ALA A 6 -20.30 44.34 18.55
C ALA A 6 -19.03 43.46 18.53
N TYR A 7 -18.73 42.76 19.63
CA TYR A 7 -17.55 41.89 19.73
C TYR A 7 -17.68 40.62 18.88
N TYR A 8 -18.87 40.00 18.85
CA TYR A 8 -19.11 38.82 18.01
C TYR A 8 -19.14 39.16 16.52
N LEU A 9 -19.63 40.36 16.17
CA LEU A 9 -19.62 40.83 14.78
C LEU A 9 -18.18 41.09 14.30
N LEU A 10 -17.34 41.72 15.14
CA LEU A 10 -15.93 41.95 14.80
C LEU A 10 -15.17 40.63 14.64
N ALA A 11 -15.33 39.69 15.58
CA ALA A 11 -14.68 38.38 15.53
C ALA A 11 -15.11 37.56 14.30
N GLY A 12 -16.39 37.62 13.92
CA GLY A 12 -16.90 36.97 12.71
C GLY A 12 -16.30 37.55 11.42
N ILE A 13 -16.16 38.88 11.34
CA ILE A 13 -15.55 39.54 10.19
C ILE A 13 -14.05 39.22 10.11
N THR A 14 -13.33 39.20 11.24
CA THR A 14 -11.89 38.85 11.25
C THR A 14 -11.66 37.40 10.82
N LEU A 15 -12.50 36.47 11.25
CA LEU A 15 -12.44 35.06 10.82
C LEU A 15 -12.78 34.88 9.33
N LEU A 16 -13.75 35.63 8.81
CA LEU A 16 -14.10 35.60 7.39
C LEU A 16 -12.96 36.15 6.52
N VAL A 17 -12.34 37.26 6.93
CA VAL A 17 -11.21 37.87 6.22
C VAL A 17 -9.97 36.97 6.26
N LEU A 18 -9.67 36.35 7.40
CA LEU A 18 -8.60 35.34 7.50
C LEU A 18 -8.88 34.11 6.64
N GLY A 19 -10.13 33.65 6.57
CA GLY A 19 -10.54 32.53 5.71
C GLY A 19 -10.38 32.85 4.21
N ILE A 20 -10.73 34.06 3.78
CA ILE A 20 -10.56 34.51 2.40
C ILE A 20 -9.08 34.67 2.03
N ILE A 21 -8.25 35.19 2.95
CA ILE A 21 -6.79 35.29 2.74
C ILE A 21 -6.13 33.90 2.67
N LEU A 22 -6.60 32.93 3.46
CA LEU A 22 -6.14 31.54 3.38
C LEU A 22 -6.57 30.85 2.08
N LEU A 23 -7.79 31.12 1.60
CA LEU A 23 -8.28 30.62 0.31
C LEU A 23 -7.55 31.23 -0.88
N ALA A 24 -7.24 32.53 -0.83
CA ALA A 24 -6.48 33.23 -1.89
C ALA A 24 -5.01 32.76 -1.98
N ASN A 25 -4.39 32.38 -0.86
CA ASN A 25 -3.03 31.82 -0.84
C ASN A 25 -2.96 30.33 -1.25
N LEU A 26 -4.10 29.64 -1.41
CA LEU A 26 -4.15 28.27 -1.92
C LEU A 26 -4.29 28.19 -3.45
N THR A 27 -4.51 29.32 -4.14
CA THR A 27 -4.80 29.32 -5.59
C THR A 27 -3.64 29.75 -6.49
N GLU A 28 -2.48 30.12 -5.96
CA GLU A 28 -1.31 30.46 -6.79
C GLU A 28 -0.16 29.47 -6.59
N TYR A 29 -0.17 28.36 -7.35
CA TYR A 29 1.07 27.72 -7.80
C TYR A 29 0.91 27.17 -9.22
N PRO A 30 1.96 27.24 -10.06
CA PRO A 30 1.87 27.04 -11.49
C PRO A 30 1.76 25.56 -11.85
N LYS A 31 0.96 25.27 -12.87
CA LYS A 31 0.97 24.00 -13.59
C LYS A 31 2.32 23.84 -14.29
N SER A 32 3.25 23.09 -13.72
CA SER A 32 4.40 22.55 -14.46
C SER A 32 4.15 21.07 -14.79
N SER A 33 3.93 20.84 -16.08
CA SER A 33 3.96 19.57 -16.80
C SER A 33 5.13 18.66 -16.34
N LEU A 34 4.81 17.47 -15.82
CA LEU A 34 5.76 16.35 -15.65
C LEU A 34 5.39 15.27 -16.67
N THR A 35 6.05 15.32 -17.83
CA THR A 35 6.11 14.24 -18.81
C THR A 35 7.31 13.34 -18.51
N ASP A 36 7.06 12.04 -18.46
CA ASP A 36 7.96 10.90 -18.65
C ASP A 36 9.30 10.87 -17.90
N ILE A 37 9.32 10.14 -16.78
CA ILE A 37 10.55 9.58 -16.21
C ILE A 37 10.55 8.07 -16.50
N HIS A 38 11.44 7.66 -17.41
CA HIS A 38 11.72 6.27 -17.71
C HIS A 38 12.70 5.72 -16.66
N PHE A 39 12.31 4.67 -15.93
CA PHE A 39 13.18 4.00 -14.96
C PHE A 39 13.94 2.85 -15.64
N PRO A 40 15.29 2.82 -15.63
CA PRO A 40 16.01 1.65 -16.07
C PRO A 40 15.90 0.53 -15.03
N SER A 41 15.31 -0.59 -15.45
CA SER A 41 15.32 -1.84 -14.71
C SER A 41 16.72 -2.45 -14.81
N ASN A 42 17.60 -2.19 -13.85
CA ASN A 42 18.77 -3.04 -13.54
C ASN A 42 19.61 -2.43 -12.39
N SER A 43 19.21 -2.67 -11.14
CA SER A 43 20.14 -2.60 -10.01
C SER A 43 19.77 -3.66 -8.98
N ARG A 44 20.48 -4.80 -9.08
CA ARG A 44 20.54 -5.79 -8.03
C ARG A 44 21.40 -5.23 -6.89
N VAL A 45 20.79 -4.45 -6.00
CA VAL A 45 21.35 -4.21 -4.67
C VAL A 45 20.52 -5.03 -3.69
N SER A 46 21.13 -6.10 -3.19
CA SER A 46 20.55 -6.93 -2.13
C SER A 46 20.34 -6.06 -0.89
N LEU A 47 19.09 -5.91 -0.45
CA LEU A 47 18.69 -5.18 0.76
C LEU A 47 19.43 -5.63 2.04
N ARG A 48 20.12 -6.77 1.99
CA ARG A 48 20.92 -7.30 3.11
C ARG A 48 22.26 -6.60 3.29
N ASP A 49 22.82 -5.99 2.24
CA ASP A 49 24.18 -5.42 2.30
C ASP A 49 24.20 -3.94 2.73
N THR A 50 23.06 -3.25 2.64
CA THR A 50 22.90 -1.85 3.10
C THR A 50 22.69 -1.73 4.62
N LEU A 51 22.67 -2.84 5.37
CA LEU A 51 22.37 -2.87 6.82
C LEU A 51 23.61 -2.76 7.72
N ARG A 52 24.80 -2.43 7.20
CA ARG A 52 25.99 -2.16 8.02
C ARG A 52 26.36 -0.68 8.06
N LEU A 53 25.52 0.10 8.73
CA LEU A 53 25.96 1.33 9.38
C LEU A 53 25.92 1.09 10.90
N SER A 54 27.07 0.85 11.52
CA SER A 54 27.18 0.97 12.97
C SER A 54 28.61 1.30 13.42
N SER A 55 28.70 2.31 14.28
CA SER A 55 29.64 2.30 15.41
C SER A 55 29.11 3.06 16.65
N SER A 56 27.80 3.29 16.75
CA SER A 56 27.16 3.68 18.00
C SER A 56 25.89 2.83 18.17
N PRO A 57 25.53 2.40 19.39
CA PRO A 57 24.28 1.67 19.59
C PRO A 57 23.17 2.55 19.03
N PRO A 58 22.27 2.01 18.18
CA PRO A 58 21.24 2.83 17.57
C PRO A 58 20.37 3.35 18.70
N ARG A 59 20.42 4.66 18.93
CA ARG A 59 19.44 5.34 19.78
C ARG A 59 18.13 5.17 19.04
N THR A 60 17.33 4.17 19.42
CA THR A 60 16.05 3.93 18.75
C THR A 60 15.13 5.09 19.10
N ARG A 61 14.88 5.97 18.12
CA ARG A 61 13.99 7.13 18.31
C ARG A 61 12.62 6.80 17.77
N THR A 62 11.64 7.50 18.31
CA THR A 62 10.27 7.48 17.79
C THR A 62 10.15 8.45 16.63
N PHE A 63 9.72 7.95 15.48
CA PHE A 63 9.27 8.78 14.35
C PHE A 63 7.75 8.81 14.39
N LEU A 64 7.15 9.94 14.77
CA LEU A 64 5.71 10.08 14.89
C LEU A 64 5.13 10.75 13.65
N ARG A 65 4.28 10.05 12.91
CA ARG A 65 3.49 10.63 11.83
C ARG A 65 2.15 11.13 12.37
N VAL A 66 1.92 12.44 12.29
CA VAL A 66 0.69 13.09 12.77
C VAL A 66 -0.02 13.76 11.60
N GLY A 67 -1.31 13.46 11.39
CA GLY A 67 -2.13 14.20 10.43
C GLY A 67 -3.44 13.47 10.11
N PRO A 68 -4.55 14.21 9.90
CA PRO A 68 -5.80 13.61 9.50
C PRO A 68 -5.74 13.23 8.01
N ILE A 69 -6.08 11.99 7.71
CA ILE A 69 -6.18 11.43 6.36
C ILE A 69 -7.60 10.82 6.24
N GLY A 70 -8.65 11.64 6.20
CA GLY A 70 -10.06 11.23 6.37
C GLY A 70 -10.55 10.07 5.47
N GLY A 71 -11.71 9.47 5.81
CA GLY A 71 -12.63 8.68 4.98
C GLY A 71 -12.12 7.52 4.10
N GLU A 72 -10.83 7.19 4.09
CA GLU A 72 -10.23 6.29 3.10
C GLU A 72 -9.97 4.88 3.63
N GLY A 73 -10.04 3.89 2.73
CA GLY A 73 -9.66 2.51 3.00
C GLY A 73 -8.17 2.38 3.37
N ILE A 74 -7.82 1.36 4.17
CA ILE A 74 -6.46 1.15 4.70
C ILE A 74 -5.36 1.16 3.62
N GLY A 75 -5.66 0.65 2.42
CA GLY A 75 -4.73 0.65 1.30
C GLY A 75 -4.45 2.05 0.78
N SER A 76 -5.46 2.90 0.68
CA SER A 76 -5.30 4.29 0.25
C SER A 76 -4.56 5.10 1.32
N LEU A 77 -4.90 4.91 2.60
CA LEU A 77 -4.21 5.53 3.72
C LEU A 77 -2.70 5.22 3.73
N LEU A 78 -2.31 3.99 3.43
CA LEU A 78 -0.88 3.62 3.30
C LEU A 78 -0.11 4.52 2.31
N MET A 79 -0.76 4.99 1.25
CA MET A 79 -0.14 5.86 0.24
C MET A 79 0.28 7.22 0.82
N HIS A 80 -0.40 7.67 1.88
CA HIS A 80 -0.19 8.97 2.53
C HIS A 80 0.98 9.03 3.51
N PHE A 81 1.52 7.88 3.93
CA PHE A 81 2.62 7.83 4.90
C PHE A 81 3.82 7.00 4.44
N LYS A 82 3.90 6.62 3.16
CA LYS A 82 5.05 5.89 2.60
C LYS A 82 6.36 6.63 2.80
N GLN A 83 6.38 7.94 2.61
CA GLN A 83 7.59 8.73 2.77
C GLN A 83 8.06 8.73 4.23
N SER A 84 7.13 8.79 5.19
CA SER A 84 7.43 8.65 6.62
C SER A 84 7.96 7.25 6.96
N ILE A 85 7.41 6.19 6.37
CA ILE A 85 7.94 4.82 6.50
C ILE A 85 9.40 4.80 6.03
N ILE A 86 9.64 5.26 4.81
CA ILE A 86 10.97 5.22 4.19
C ILE A 86 11.98 6.03 5.00
N LEU A 87 11.64 7.26 5.40
CA LEU A 87 12.53 8.09 6.21
C LEU A 87 12.82 7.45 7.57
N SER A 88 11.82 6.85 8.23
CA SER A 88 12.03 6.16 9.50
C SER A 88 12.99 4.98 9.34
N LEU A 89 12.82 4.17 8.29
CA LEU A 89 13.72 3.05 7.99
C LEU A 89 15.15 3.53 7.71
N ALA A 90 15.28 4.57 6.88
CA ALA A 90 16.56 5.13 6.49
C ALA A 90 17.35 5.75 7.67
N LEU A 91 16.63 6.28 8.67
CA LEU A 91 17.20 6.88 9.87
C LEU A 91 17.37 5.90 11.04
N GLY A 92 16.89 4.64 10.89
CA GLY A 92 16.89 3.65 11.97
C GLY A 92 15.89 3.94 13.09
N ASP A 93 14.84 4.70 12.80
CA ASP A 93 13.80 5.12 13.74
C ASP A 93 12.58 4.17 13.70
N VAL A 94 11.81 4.12 14.79
CA VAL A 94 10.56 3.37 14.85
C VAL A 94 9.40 4.29 14.50
N LEU A 95 8.78 4.06 13.32
CA LEU A 95 7.56 4.75 12.95
C LEU A 95 6.38 4.33 13.83
N ILE A 96 5.71 5.34 14.38
CA ILE A 96 4.39 5.28 15.02
C ILE A 96 3.44 6.20 14.26
N LEU A 97 2.26 5.68 13.91
CA LEU A 97 1.19 6.50 13.36
C LEU A 97 0.42 7.11 14.54
N GLY A 98 0.50 8.43 14.70
CA GLY A 98 -0.09 9.15 15.83
C GLY A 98 -1.58 9.45 15.70
N TRP A 99 -2.24 8.91 14.69
CA TRP A 99 -3.61 9.29 14.35
C TRP A 99 -4.62 8.19 14.70
N THR A 100 -5.51 8.46 15.65
CA THR A 100 -6.39 7.48 16.27
C THR A 100 -7.84 7.49 15.77
N ASP A 101 -8.17 8.25 14.73
CA ASP A 101 -9.57 8.36 14.33
C ASP A 101 -10.06 7.06 13.69
N VAL A 102 -11.15 6.55 14.25
CA VAL A 102 -11.98 5.53 13.64
C VAL A 102 -12.85 6.25 12.61
N LEU A 103 -12.36 6.30 11.37
CA LEU A 103 -13.08 6.89 10.24
C LEU A 103 -14.27 6.03 9.82
N ASP A 104 -15.00 6.47 8.79
CA ASP A 104 -16.19 5.82 8.19
C ASP A 104 -16.09 4.29 8.04
N HIS A 105 -14.86 3.77 7.91
CA HIS A 105 -14.54 2.34 7.83
C HIS A 105 -14.49 1.57 9.18
N ARG A 106 -14.83 2.20 10.30
CA ARG A 106 -14.96 1.58 11.65
C ARG A 106 -13.74 0.79 12.15
N TYR A 107 -12.55 1.05 11.61
CA TYR A 107 -11.26 0.59 12.14
C TYR A 107 -10.26 1.74 12.22
N SER A 108 -9.31 1.64 13.15
CA SER A 108 -8.19 2.57 13.27
C SER A 108 -6.96 2.00 12.52
N VAL A 109 -6.52 2.70 11.47
CA VAL A 109 -5.31 2.31 10.72
C VAL A 109 -4.06 2.40 11.57
N SER A 110 -3.98 3.39 12.47
CA SER A 110 -2.87 3.46 13.41
C SER A 110 -2.87 2.26 14.34
N ASP A 111 -4.01 1.83 14.88
CA ASP A 111 -4.08 0.66 15.75
C ASP A 111 -3.61 -0.59 14.99
N ILE A 112 -4.02 -0.74 13.74
CA ILE A 112 -3.60 -1.87 12.89
C ILE A 112 -2.07 -1.89 12.70
N PHE A 113 -1.46 -0.78 12.26
CA PHE A 113 0.00 -0.74 11.99
C PHE A 113 0.86 -0.61 13.27
N ASN A 114 0.32 -0.02 14.34
CA ASN A 114 1.03 0.15 15.61
C ASN A 114 0.93 -1.09 16.51
N ARG A 115 -0.05 -2.00 16.28
CA ARG A 115 -0.23 -3.23 17.07
C ARG A 115 1.08 -3.98 17.29
N HIS A 116 1.84 -4.14 16.22
CA HIS A 116 3.13 -4.84 16.21
C HIS A 116 4.33 -3.89 16.15
N ALA A 117 4.15 -2.60 16.51
CA ALA A 117 5.28 -1.69 16.65
C ALA A 117 6.22 -2.15 17.77
N PRO A 118 7.55 -2.11 17.55
CA PRO A 118 8.54 -2.32 18.61
C PRO A 118 8.26 -1.43 19.82
N ALA A 119 8.40 -1.98 21.02
CA ALA A 119 8.14 -1.25 22.27
C ALA A 119 9.03 0.00 22.42
N SER A 120 10.25 -0.04 21.88
CA SER A 120 11.22 1.06 21.91
C SER A 120 10.73 2.35 21.25
N GLY A 121 9.76 2.29 20.33
CA GLY A 121 9.18 3.46 19.68
C GLY A 121 7.89 3.98 20.31
N ARG A 122 7.39 3.37 21.40
CA ARG A 122 6.07 3.73 21.97
C ARG A 122 6.11 4.94 22.89
N THR A 123 7.31 5.38 23.29
CA THR A 123 7.51 6.55 24.14
C THR A 123 8.11 7.68 23.34
N LEU A 124 7.57 8.89 23.49
CA LEU A 124 8.12 10.10 22.89
C LEU A 124 8.50 11.08 24.01
N ASP A 125 9.79 11.43 24.08
CA ASP A 125 10.27 12.51 24.95
C ASP A 125 10.07 13.86 24.23
N VAL A 126 9.00 14.55 24.63
CA VAL A 126 8.61 15.84 24.04
C VAL A 126 9.66 16.95 24.25
N GLY A 127 10.54 16.83 25.25
CA GLY A 127 11.54 17.85 25.57
C GLY A 127 12.71 17.93 24.57
N LYS A 128 12.89 16.89 23.74
CA LYS A 128 13.94 16.81 22.71
C LYS A 128 13.41 16.29 21.37
N THR A 129 12.17 16.67 21.05
CA THR A 129 11.54 16.29 19.79
C THR A 129 11.81 17.32 18.70
N CYS A 130 12.15 16.86 17.51
CA CYS A 130 12.43 17.70 16.35
C CYS A 130 11.36 17.53 15.27
N ARG A 131 11.02 18.61 14.56
CA ARG A 131 10.10 18.55 13.43
C ARG A 131 10.87 18.32 12.14
N ILE A 132 10.54 17.27 11.41
CA ILE A 132 11.27 16.91 10.17
C ILE A 132 11.19 18.01 9.10
N GLN A 133 10.09 18.76 9.06
CA GLN A 133 9.88 19.89 8.15
C GLN A 133 10.89 21.04 8.36
N ASP A 134 11.56 21.12 9.51
CA ASP A 134 12.60 22.14 9.76
C ASP A 134 13.93 21.81 9.05
N TYR A 135 14.07 20.57 8.57
CA TYR A 135 15.30 20.05 7.98
C TYR A 135 15.19 19.72 6.50
N MET A 136 13.97 19.62 5.97
CA MET A 136 13.72 19.31 4.56
C MET A 136 12.34 19.81 4.10
N SER A 137 12.27 20.22 2.82
CA SER A 137 10.99 20.53 2.18
C SER A 137 10.25 19.25 1.77
N HIS A 138 8.96 19.36 1.48
CA HIS A 138 8.16 18.25 0.93
C HIS A 138 8.70 17.75 -0.41
N ALA A 139 9.10 18.64 -1.31
CA ALA A 139 9.69 18.27 -2.60
C ALA A 139 11.01 17.50 -2.42
N GLU A 140 11.87 17.97 -1.51
CA GLU A 140 13.12 17.32 -1.17
C GLU A 140 12.88 15.93 -0.57
N ARG A 141 11.91 15.79 0.33
CA ARG A 141 11.49 14.49 0.88
C ARG A 141 11.09 13.51 -0.22
N GLY A 142 10.29 13.94 -1.19
CA GLY A 142 9.88 13.10 -2.32
C GLY A 142 11.05 12.63 -3.18
N LYS A 143 12.05 13.50 -3.38
CA LYS A 143 13.30 13.14 -4.07
C LYS A 143 14.12 12.17 -3.22
N LEU A 144 14.30 12.46 -1.93
CA LEU A 144 15.15 11.71 -1.01
C LEU A 144 14.67 10.29 -0.79
N THR A 145 13.37 10.11 -0.59
CA THR A 145 12.76 8.80 -0.38
C THR A 145 12.87 7.92 -1.62
N ARG A 146 12.64 8.46 -2.82
CA ARG A 146 12.85 7.74 -4.08
C ARG A 146 14.32 7.37 -4.30
N GLY A 147 15.23 8.32 -4.09
CA GLY A 147 16.66 8.08 -4.24
C GLY A 147 17.18 7.03 -3.26
N TRP A 148 16.74 7.06 -2.00
CA TRP A 148 17.11 6.02 -1.03
C TRP A 148 16.59 4.65 -1.43
N CYS A 149 15.33 4.55 -1.89
CA CYS A 149 14.76 3.29 -2.37
C CYS A 149 15.44 2.77 -3.66
N ALA A 150 16.02 3.65 -4.47
CA ALA A 150 16.79 3.29 -5.66
C ALA A 150 18.26 2.93 -5.36
N GLY A 151 18.75 3.25 -4.15
CA GLY A 151 20.15 3.08 -3.78
C GLY A 151 21.07 4.21 -4.26
N ASP A 152 20.53 5.40 -4.53
CA ASP A 152 21.30 6.54 -5.01
C ASP A 152 22.29 7.05 -3.94
N GLU A 153 23.56 7.26 -4.33
CA GLU A 153 24.61 7.77 -3.43
C GLU A 153 24.26 9.13 -2.82
N TRP A 154 23.71 10.06 -3.62
CA TRP A 154 23.34 11.39 -3.14
C TRP A 154 22.30 11.32 -1.99
N ALA A 155 21.39 10.33 -2.04
CA ALA A 155 20.36 10.16 -1.03
C ALA A 155 20.97 9.66 0.27
N LEU A 156 21.92 8.72 0.19
CA LEU A 156 22.70 8.24 1.34
C LEU A 156 23.46 9.38 2.02
N GLU A 157 24.19 10.19 1.26
CA GLU A 157 24.91 11.36 1.78
C GLU A 157 23.96 12.39 2.42
N ARG A 158 22.81 12.62 1.78
CA ARG A 158 21.81 13.57 2.29
C ARG A 158 21.16 13.08 3.58
N LEU A 159 20.91 11.78 3.71
CA LEU A 159 20.42 11.14 4.94
C LEU A 159 21.48 11.15 6.05
N GLN A 160 22.75 10.94 5.72
CA GLN A 160 23.83 11.04 6.72
C GLN A 160 23.93 12.46 7.27
N ARG A 161 23.89 13.48 6.40
CA ARG A 161 23.87 14.89 6.83
C ARG A 161 22.61 15.23 7.64
N LEU A 162 21.46 14.66 7.26
CA LEU A 162 20.24 14.82 8.05
C LEU A 162 20.45 14.24 9.46
N SER A 163 20.91 12.99 9.55
CA SER A 163 21.14 12.27 10.81
C SER A 163 22.00 13.07 11.78
N LEU A 164 23.10 13.67 11.30
CA LEU A 164 23.95 14.56 12.10
C LEU A 164 23.21 15.81 12.61
N ARG A 165 22.33 16.42 11.80
CA ARG A 165 21.54 17.59 12.21
C ARG A 165 20.44 17.27 13.22
N ILE A 166 20.03 16.00 13.32
CA ILE A 166 18.97 15.53 14.23
C ILE A 166 19.49 14.59 15.32
N GLN A 167 20.82 14.55 15.54
CA GLN A 167 21.45 13.61 16.47
C GLN A 167 21.04 13.84 17.94
N ASP A 168 20.74 15.09 18.30
CA ASP A 168 20.33 15.48 19.65
C ASP A 168 18.83 15.26 19.90
N CYS A 169 18.07 14.97 18.85
CA CYS A 169 16.64 14.68 18.92
C CYS A 169 16.42 13.28 19.50
N THR A 170 15.52 13.15 20.47
CA THR A 170 15.06 11.86 21.01
C THR A 170 13.80 11.35 20.31
N GLY A 171 13.12 12.22 19.56
CA GLY A 171 11.99 11.90 18.70
C GLY A 171 11.90 12.83 17.49
N ILE A 172 11.27 12.33 16.43
CA ILE A 172 11.02 13.07 15.20
C ILE A 172 9.51 13.13 15.00
N VAL A 173 8.97 14.32 14.76
CA VAL A 173 7.56 14.51 14.43
C VAL A 173 7.43 14.93 12.99
N ASP A 174 6.52 14.26 12.30
CA ASP A 174 6.15 14.49 10.92
C ASP A 174 4.71 15.01 10.82
N LEU A 175 4.61 16.33 10.65
CA LEU A 175 3.36 17.07 10.56
C LEU A 175 2.87 17.27 9.11
N ALA A 176 3.32 16.46 8.16
CA ALA A 176 3.00 16.72 6.76
C ALA A 176 1.47 16.77 6.51
N PRO A 177 0.97 17.72 5.70
CA PRO A 177 -0.46 17.89 5.48
C PRO A 177 -1.01 16.65 4.76
N GLY A 178 -1.81 15.85 5.48
CA GLY A 178 -2.18 14.48 5.10
C GLY A 178 -2.79 14.32 3.71
N LYS A 179 -3.39 15.35 3.10
CA LYS A 179 -4.08 15.25 1.80
C LYS A 179 -3.17 15.38 0.56
N HIS A 180 -1.93 15.85 0.69
CA HIS A 180 -1.05 16.14 -0.45
C HIS A 180 0.07 15.12 -0.69
N GLU A 181 0.27 14.17 0.24
CA GLU A 181 1.30 13.12 0.16
C GLU A 181 0.77 11.84 -0.51
N LEU A 182 0.08 11.91 -1.66
CA LEU A 182 -0.37 10.70 -2.35
C LEU A 182 0.79 10.07 -3.14
N VAL A 183 1.45 9.06 -2.56
CA VAL A 183 2.57 8.34 -3.20
C VAL A 183 2.11 6.96 -3.65
N GLN A 184 1.85 6.81 -4.96
CA GLN A 184 1.36 5.54 -5.52
C GLN A 184 2.50 4.53 -5.77
N ASP A 185 3.71 4.99 -6.01
CA ASP A 185 4.93 4.19 -6.17
C ASP A 185 5.55 3.78 -4.82
N LEU A 186 6.71 3.13 -4.84
CA LEU A 186 7.50 2.74 -3.64
C LEU A 186 6.96 1.60 -2.77
N ASN A 187 5.92 0.89 -3.22
CA ASN A 187 5.42 -0.30 -2.52
C ASN A 187 6.52 -1.36 -2.33
N GLY A 188 7.39 -1.57 -3.32
CA GLY A 188 8.53 -2.49 -3.19
C GLY A 188 9.49 -2.13 -2.05
N CYS A 189 9.68 -0.83 -1.81
CA CYS A 189 10.58 -0.31 -0.79
C CYS A 189 10.00 -0.43 0.63
N ILE A 190 8.69 -0.24 0.80
CA ILE A 190 8.02 -0.29 2.12
C ILE A 190 7.49 -1.67 2.49
N MET A 191 7.40 -2.59 1.53
CA MET A 191 6.85 -3.93 1.72
C MET A 191 7.43 -4.67 2.94
N PRO A 192 8.76 -4.67 3.23
CA PRO A 192 9.29 -5.30 4.44
C PRO A 192 8.67 -4.73 5.73
N TRP A 193 8.52 -3.41 5.80
CA TRP A 193 7.91 -2.73 6.94
C TRP A 193 6.43 -3.09 7.06
N VAL A 194 5.67 -3.04 5.96
CA VAL A 194 4.23 -3.39 5.95
C VAL A 194 4.02 -4.82 6.48
N ARG A 195 4.81 -5.78 6.01
CA ARG A 195 4.74 -7.18 6.48
C ARG A 195 5.06 -7.31 7.96
N SER A 196 6.12 -6.65 8.42
CA SER A 196 6.49 -6.66 9.85
C SER A 196 5.39 -6.11 10.75
N ARG A 197 4.53 -5.22 10.24
CA ARG A 197 3.44 -4.62 11.00
C ARG A 197 2.12 -5.38 10.89
N LEU A 198 1.79 -5.92 9.73
CA LEU A 198 0.49 -6.57 9.52
C LEU A 198 0.52 -8.07 9.79
N ILE A 199 1.64 -8.74 9.48
CA ILE A 199 1.75 -10.19 9.49
C ILE A 199 3.11 -10.67 10.07
N PRO A 200 3.52 -10.22 11.28
CA PRO A 200 4.85 -10.51 11.82
C PRO A 200 5.14 -12.00 12.06
N ASN A 201 4.09 -12.81 12.27
CA ASN A 201 4.19 -14.21 12.68
C ASN A 201 3.66 -15.18 11.61
N LEU A 202 3.40 -14.72 10.38
CA LEU A 202 2.90 -15.62 9.34
C LEU A 202 4.05 -16.46 8.78
N PHE A 203 4.04 -17.74 9.16
CA PHE A 203 4.74 -18.79 8.44
C PHE A 203 3.89 -19.21 7.26
N PHE A 204 4.46 -19.12 6.07
CA PHE A 204 3.80 -19.60 4.86
C PHE A 204 4.24 -21.04 4.63
N SER A 205 3.31 -21.90 4.22
CA SER A 205 3.68 -23.17 3.58
C SER A 205 3.96 -22.84 2.12
N PRO A 206 5.23 -22.64 1.70
CA PRO A 206 5.52 -22.40 0.30
C PRO A 206 5.04 -23.61 -0.52
N LEU A 207 4.65 -23.38 -1.77
CA LEU A 207 4.66 -24.45 -2.76
C LEU A 207 6.06 -25.12 -2.70
N PRO A 208 6.22 -26.44 -2.80
CA PRO A 208 7.54 -27.03 -2.83
C PRO A 208 8.31 -26.48 -4.06
N TYR A 209 9.57 -26.06 -3.89
CA TYR A 209 10.43 -25.83 -5.04
C TYR A 209 10.62 -27.18 -5.76
N GLY A 210 10.49 -27.20 -7.08
CA GLY A 210 10.78 -28.40 -7.88
C GLY A 210 9.72 -29.50 -7.89
N SER A 211 8.54 -29.31 -7.29
CA SER A 211 7.41 -30.20 -7.60
C SER A 211 7.05 -30.09 -9.08
N SER A 212 6.97 -31.22 -9.79
CA SER A 212 6.60 -31.24 -11.20
C SER A 212 5.25 -30.56 -11.42
N PRO A 213 5.08 -29.74 -12.48
CA PRO A 213 3.77 -29.21 -12.89
C PRO A 213 2.71 -30.30 -13.10
N THR A 214 3.15 -31.54 -13.35
CA THR A 214 2.28 -32.69 -13.65
C THR A 214 1.64 -33.35 -12.43
N HIS A 215 2.08 -33.04 -11.21
CA HIS A 215 1.52 -33.61 -9.97
C HIS A 215 1.36 -32.54 -8.90
N LEU A 216 0.28 -31.78 -9.02
CA LEU A 216 -0.15 -30.85 -7.98
C LEU A 216 -0.73 -31.63 -6.79
N PRO A 217 -0.16 -31.52 -5.58
CA PRO A 217 -0.61 -32.26 -4.40
C PRO A 217 -1.93 -31.70 -3.82
N ARG A 218 -2.35 -30.52 -4.27
CA ARG A 218 -3.58 -29.82 -3.87
C ARG A 218 -4.05 -28.90 -5.00
N PRO A 219 -5.32 -28.45 -4.98
CA PRO A 219 -5.79 -27.42 -5.90
C PRO A 219 -4.91 -26.17 -5.85
N ILE A 220 -4.75 -25.49 -6.99
CA ILE A 220 -4.14 -24.15 -7.04
C ILE A 220 -5.13 -23.18 -6.41
N SER A 221 -4.71 -22.46 -5.36
CA SER A 221 -5.57 -21.44 -4.76
C SER A 221 -5.49 -20.15 -5.55
N VAL A 222 -6.65 -19.60 -5.93
CA VAL A 222 -6.77 -18.40 -6.76
C VAL A 222 -7.58 -17.35 -6.00
N GLY A 223 -6.96 -16.21 -5.73
CA GLY A 223 -7.59 -15.06 -5.11
C GLY A 223 -7.93 -14.01 -6.15
N VAL A 224 -9.18 -13.58 -6.21
CA VAL A 224 -9.65 -12.51 -7.11
C VAL A 224 -10.13 -11.34 -6.27
N HIS A 225 -9.68 -10.13 -6.59
CA HIS A 225 -10.23 -8.91 -6.00
C HIS A 225 -11.06 -8.15 -7.02
N ILE A 226 -12.33 -7.93 -6.69
CA ILE A 226 -13.27 -7.10 -7.45
C ILE A 226 -13.66 -5.93 -6.53
N ARG A 227 -13.13 -4.74 -6.83
CA ARG A 227 -13.61 -3.49 -6.24
C ARG A 227 -15.03 -3.23 -6.75
N TRP A 228 -15.99 -3.26 -5.84
CA TRP A 228 -17.40 -3.02 -6.15
C TRP A 228 -17.96 -1.85 -5.32
N GLY A 229 -18.27 -2.01 -4.03
CA GLY A 229 -18.95 -1.03 -3.17
C GLY A 229 -18.96 0.44 -3.64
N ASP A 230 -17.80 1.12 -3.60
CA ASP A 230 -17.68 2.55 -3.94
C ASP A 230 -17.66 2.87 -5.45
N VAL A 231 -17.50 1.86 -6.30
CA VAL A 231 -17.50 1.91 -7.76
C VAL A 231 -18.65 1.09 -8.37
N ALA A 232 -19.69 0.79 -7.57
CA ALA A 232 -20.81 -0.01 -8.00
C ALA A 232 -21.48 0.61 -9.24
N ALA A 233 -21.76 -0.25 -10.22
CA ALA A 233 -22.34 0.21 -11.47
C ALA A 233 -23.82 0.62 -11.27
N PRO A 234 -24.29 1.71 -11.89
CA PRO A 234 -25.71 2.06 -11.85
C PRO A 234 -26.61 0.93 -12.39
N PRO A 235 -27.86 0.83 -11.93
CA PRO A 235 -28.83 -0.13 -12.47
C PRO A 235 -28.95 -0.05 -14.00
N GLY A 236 -29.00 -1.20 -14.67
CA GLY A 236 -29.08 -1.30 -16.13
C GLY A 236 -27.74 -1.20 -16.87
N THR A 237 -26.62 -1.05 -16.15
CA THR A 237 -25.28 -1.13 -16.75
C THR A 237 -24.97 -2.55 -17.22
N ASP A 238 -24.36 -2.68 -18.40
CA ASP A 238 -23.76 -3.94 -18.84
C ASP A 238 -22.53 -4.27 -17.97
N LEU A 239 -22.76 -5.06 -16.93
CA LEU A 239 -21.73 -5.44 -15.95
C LEU A 239 -20.59 -6.25 -16.58
N LEU A 240 -20.84 -6.99 -17.67
CA LEU A 240 -19.82 -7.82 -18.32
C LEU A 240 -18.74 -6.97 -18.99
N ASN A 241 -19.15 -5.83 -19.57
CA ASN A 241 -18.24 -4.90 -20.23
C ASN A 241 -17.90 -3.67 -19.38
N HIS A 242 -18.40 -3.61 -18.14
CA HIS A 242 -18.11 -2.50 -17.24
C HIS A 242 -16.66 -2.52 -16.74
N HIS A 243 -16.05 -1.34 -16.72
CA HIS A 243 -14.69 -1.15 -16.22
C HIS A 243 -14.69 -0.80 -14.74
N PHE A 244 -14.48 -1.81 -13.90
CA PHE A 244 -14.30 -1.64 -12.46
C PHE A 244 -12.93 -1.04 -12.16
N TYR A 245 -12.88 0.27 -11.89
CA TYR A 245 -11.63 0.97 -11.63
C TYR A 245 -10.84 0.32 -10.48
N GLY A 246 -9.60 -0.09 -10.75
CA GLY A 246 -8.74 -0.73 -9.74
C GLY A 246 -8.98 -2.24 -9.57
N SER A 247 -9.73 -2.87 -10.48
CA SER A 247 -9.98 -4.31 -10.57
C SER A 247 -9.56 -4.88 -11.93
N PHE A 248 -9.59 -6.21 -12.05
CA PHE A 248 -9.73 -6.84 -13.37
C PHE A 248 -11.16 -6.64 -13.89
N ASN A 249 -11.32 -6.57 -15.21
CA ASN A 249 -12.66 -6.71 -15.80
C ASN A 249 -13.08 -8.18 -15.78
N LEU A 250 -14.39 -8.46 -15.68
CA LEU A 250 -14.92 -9.82 -15.60
C LEU A 250 -14.45 -10.74 -16.75
N PRO A 251 -14.41 -10.31 -18.03
CA PRO A 251 -13.95 -11.18 -19.11
C PRO A 251 -12.49 -11.61 -18.96
N GLN A 252 -11.64 -10.77 -18.37
CA GLN A 252 -10.25 -11.12 -18.09
C GLN A 252 -10.15 -12.13 -16.96
N ILE A 253 -10.97 -11.98 -15.90
CA ILE A 253 -11.05 -12.95 -14.80
C ILE A 253 -11.47 -14.32 -15.35
N ILE A 254 -12.56 -14.37 -16.11
CA ILE A 254 -13.11 -15.60 -16.70
C ILE A 254 -12.04 -16.31 -17.56
N ARG A 255 -11.39 -15.55 -18.45
CA ARG A 255 -10.31 -16.09 -19.29
C ARG A 255 -9.17 -16.68 -18.46
N VAL A 256 -8.67 -15.93 -17.49
CA VAL A 256 -7.54 -16.38 -16.67
C VAL A 256 -7.92 -17.57 -15.80
N LEU A 257 -9.11 -17.61 -15.22
CA LEU A 257 -9.60 -18.77 -14.46
C LEU A 257 -9.68 -20.03 -15.34
N ALA A 258 -10.14 -19.89 -16.59
CA ALA A 258 -10.16 -21.00 -17.54
C ALA A 258 -8.74 -21.51 -17.85
N ASP A 259 -7.79 -20.60 -18.07
CA ASP A 259 -6.39 -20.96 -18.31
C ASP A 259 -5.76 -21.65 -17.07
N ILE A 260 -6.02 -21.17 -15.85
CA ILE A 260 -5.53 -21.82 -14.61
C ILE A 260 -6.14 -23.21 -14.46
N ARG A 261 -7.44 -23.38 -14.76
CA ARG A 261 -8.09 -24.70 -14.70
C ARG A 261 -7.48 -25.68 -15.69
N ALA A 262 -7.26 -25.24 -16.92
CA ALA A 262 -6.58 -26.04 -17.95
C ALA A 262 -5.18 -26.44 -17.48
N PHE A 263 -4.46 -25.52 -16.86
CA PHE A 263 -3.13 -25.73 -16.33
C PHE A 263 -3.09 -26.66 -15.10
N ALA A 264 -4.02 -26.50 -14.16
CA ALA A 264 -4.11 -27.31 -12.95
C ALA A 264 -4.60 -28.74 -13.21
N GLY A 265 -5.28 -28.97 -14.34
CA GLY A 265 -5.81 -30.26 -14.73
C GLY A 265 -6.71 -30.86 -13.66
N ARG A 266 -6.44 -32.11 -13.27
CA ARG A 266 -7.27 -32.85 -12.29
C ARG A 266 -7.22 -32.28 -10.88
N ALA A 267 -6.17 -31.56 -10.51
CA ALA A 267 -6.08 -30.95 -9.18
C ALA A 267 -7.10 -29.81 -9.00
N GLY A 268 -7.53 -29.19 -10.10
CA GLY A 268 -8.50 -28.09 -10.07
C GLY A 268 -7.97 -26.84 -9.37
N ILE A 269 -8.92 -25.94 -9.05
CA ILE A 269 -8.63 -24.68 -8.36
C ILE A 269 -9.48 -24.54 -7.10
N ALA A 270 -8.97 -23.82 -6.12
CA ALA A 270 -9.74 -23.33 -4.97
C ALA A 270 -9.89 -21.81 -5.10
N LEU A 271 -11.10 -21.34 -5.38
CA LEU A 271 -11.37 -19.94 -5.68
C LEU A 271 -11.74 -19.16 -4.41
N THR A 272 -11.07 -18.03 -4.18
CA THR A 272 -11.43 -17.03 -3.18
C THR A 272 -11.72 -15.71 -3.89
N ILE A 273 -12.88 -15.10 -3.65
CA ILE A 273 -13.26 -13.82 -4.23
C ILE A 273 -13.39 -12.81 -3.09
N ALA A 274 -12.70 -11.69 -3.17
CA ALA A 274 -12.90 -10.55 -2.30
C ALA A 274 -13.64 -9.45 -3.05
N MET A 275 -14.78 -9.04 -2.51
CA MET A 275 -15.63 -8.00 -3.07
C MET A 275 -16.41 -7.34 -1.95
N GLU A 276 -16.15 -6.05 -1.71
CA GLU A 276 -16.87 -5.26 -0.70
C GLU A 276 -18.29 -4.96 -1.18
N ASP A 277 -19.27 -5.21 -0.30
CA ASP A 277 -20.70 -5.11 -0.58
C ASP A 277 -21.08 -5.98 -1.79
N ALA A 278 -20.79 -7.28 -1.68
CA ALA A 278 -20.85 -8.22 -2.78
C ALA A 278 -22.24 -8.28 -3.45
N GLU A 279 -22.27 -7.90 -4.71
CA GLU A 279 -23.41 -8.01 -5.61
C GLU A 279 -23.44 -9.38 -6.32
N SER A 280 -24.53 -10.14 -6.12
CA SER A 280 -24.66 -11.50 -6.66
C SER A 280 -24.66 -11.51 -8.20
N SER A 281 -25.22 -10.49 -8.85
CA SER A 281 -25.24 -10.40 -10.32
C SER A 281 -23.84 -10.31 -10.94
N VAL A 282 -22.84 -9.78 -10.22
CA VAL A 282 -21.44 -9.78 -10.64
C VAL A 282 -20.83 -11.18 -10.48
N LEU A 283 -21.14 -11.88 -9.40
CA LEU A 283 -20.64 -13.23 -9.11
C LEU A 283 -21.20 -14.26 -10.10
N ASP A 284 -22.49 -14.14 -10.45
CA ASP A 284 -23.15 -15.01 -11.43
C ASP A 284 -22.49 -14.91 -12.81
N LEU A 285 -22.03 -13.72 -13.20
CA LEU A 285 -21.34 -13.49 -14.48
C LEU A 285 -19.96 -14.13 -14.56
N LEU A 286 -19.33 -14.47 -13.44
CA LEU A 286 -18.08 -15.23 -13.44
C LEU A 286 -18.30 -16.69 -13.87
N GLY A 287 -19.56 -17.16 -13.92
CA GLY A 287 -19.91 -18.54 -14.24
C GLY A 287 -19.60 -19.53 -13.12
N GLU A 288 -19.34 -19.02 -11.91
CA GLU A 288 -19.09 -19.82 -10.71
C GLU A 288 -20.41 -20.08 -9.98
N LYS A 289 -20.61 -21.30 -9.48
CA LYS A 289 -21.81 -21.60 -8.71
C LYS A 289 -21.60 -21.18 -7.26
N GLU A 290 -22.65 -20.72 -6.60
CA GLU A 290 -22.59 -20.51 -5.15
C GLU A 290 -22.09 -21.78 -4.45
N GLY A 291 -21.18 -21.62 -3.49
CA GLY A 291 -20.51 -22.72 -2.79
C GLY A 291 -19.29 -23.30 -3.52
N THR A 292 -18.97 -22.89 -4.76
CA THR A 292 -17.72 -23.29 -5.45
C THR A 292 -16.56 -22.31 -5.23
N TYR A 293 -16.82 -21.20 -4.54
CA TYR A 293 -15.83 -20.21 -4.15
C TYR A 293 -16.05 -19.79 -2.68
N ARG A 294 -14.97 -19.32 -2.05
CA ARG A 294 -15.05 -18.61 -0.77
C ARG A 294 -15.20 -17.12 -1.03
N LEU A 295 -16.31 -16.54 -0.61
CA LEU A 295 -16.52 -15.09 -0.63
C LEU A 295 -15.88 -14.45 0.61
N LEU A 296 -15.10 -13.38 0.40
CA LEU A 296 -14.54 -12.52 1.42
C LEU A 296 -15.22 -11.15 1.31
N ASP A 297 -16.30 -11.02 2.07
CA ASP A 297 -17.10 -9.80 2.19
C ASP A 297 -17.55 -9.66 3.66
N SER A 298 -16.60 -9.84 4.58
CA SER A 298 -16.89 -9.80 6.02
C SER A 298 -17.18 -8.38 6.51
N GLY A 299 -17.05 -7.39 5.62
CA GLY A 299 -17.19 -5.97 5.92
C GLY A 299 -16.27 -5.49 7.06
N HIS A 300 -16.64 -4.35 7.64
CA HIS A 300 -15.95 -3.82 8.82
C HIS A 300 -16.39 -4.52 10.11
N PRO A 301 -15.49 -4.76 11.08
CA PRO A 301 -14.06 -4.41 11.13
C PRO A 301 -13.13 -5.49 10.54
N ASN A 302 -13.68 -6.52 9.90
CA ASN A 302 -12.94 -7.72 9.49
C ASN A 302 -12.23 -7.61 8.14
N ALA A 303 -12.30 -6.46 7.46
CA ALA A 303 -11.62 -6.20 6.19
C ALA A 303 -10.10 -6.53 6.20
N LEU A 304 -9.42 -6.38 7.34
CA LEU A 304 -8.01 -6.80 7.47
C LEU A 304 -7.85 -8.33 7.38
N GLN A 305 -8.78 -9.09 7.98
CA GLN A 305 -8.77 -10.55 7.91
C GLN A 305 -9.07 -11.03 6.49
N ASP A 306 -10.01 -10.39 5.80
CA ASP A 306 -10.30 -10.67 4.38
C ASP A 306 -9.08 -10.37 3.49
N MET A 307 -8.40 -9.25 3.71
CA MET A 307 -7.15 -8.94 3.00
C MET A 307 -6.07 -10.00 3.24
N ILE A 308 -5.86 -10.42 4.48
CA ILE A 308 -4.88 -11.48 4.83
C ILE A 308 -5.31 -12.81 4.20
N ALA A 309 -6.58 -13.18 4.31
CA ALA A 309 -7.14 -14.40 3.75
C ALA A 309 -7.06 -14.45 2.22
N LEU A 310 -7.23 -13.31 1.55
CA LEU A 310 -7.02 -13.19 0.11
C LEU A 310 -5.55 -13.35 -0.25
N SER A 311 -4.64 -12.72 0.51
CA SER A 311 -3.20 -12.72 0.23
C SER A 311 -2.57 -14.12 0.23
N GLN A 312 -3.20 -15.10 0.88
CA GLN A 312 -2.70 -16.47 1.02
C GLN A 312 -2.86 -17.33 -0.25
N ASN A 313 -3.45 -16.80 -1.32
CA ASN A 313 -3.65 -17.55 -2.56
C ASN A 313 -2.34 -17.66 -3.39
N ASP A 314 -2.15 -18.82 -4.04
CA ASP A 314 -0.99 -19.09 -4.91
C ASP A 314 -0.96 -18.11 -6.08
N VAL A 315 -2.13 -17.88 -6.69
CA VAL A 315 -2.34 -16.92 -7.77
C VAL A 315 -3.27 -15.81 -7.28
N LEU A 316 -2.91 -14.56 -7.54
CA LEU A 316 -3.71 -13.39 -7.21
C LEU A 316 -4.06 -12.62 -8.48
N LEU A 317 -5.33 -12.36 -8.73
CA LEU A 317 -5.82 -11.50 -9.81
C LEU A 317 -6.25 -10.16 -9.20
N LEU A 318 -5.40 -9.14 -9.35
CA LEU A 318 -5.56 -7.86 -8.66
C LEU A 318 -5.56 -6.71 -9.66
N GLY A 319 -6.50 -5.78 -9.55
CA GLY A 319 -6.37 -4.53 -10.29
C GLY A 319 -5.43 -3.54 -9.61
N PRO A 320 -5.16 -2.38 -10.25
CA PRO A 320 -4.28 -1.33 -9.74
C PRO A 320 -4.89 -0.51 -8.57
N SER A 321 -5.67 -1.15 -7.71
CA SER A 321 -6.20 -0.57 -6.47
C SER A 321 -5.15 -0.58 -5.36
N SER A 322 -5.33 0.32 -4.38
CA SER A 322 -4.44 0.36 -3.21
C SER A 322 -4.68 -0.84 -2.28
N PHE A 323 -5.91 -1.37 -2.23
CA PHE A 323 -6.22 -2.65 -1.57
C PHE A 323 -5.47 -3.81 -2.22
N GLY A 324 -5.56 -3.96 -3.56
CA GLY A 324 -4.83 -4.99 -4.29
C GLY A 324 -3.32 -4.90 -4.07
N ALA A 325 -2.75 -3.69 -4.10
CA ALA A 325 -1.33 -3.51 -3.81
C ALA A 325 -0.94 -3.96 -2.39
N MET A 326 -1.77 -3.72 -1.38
CA MET A 326 -1.53 -4.22 -0.03
C MET A 326 -1.63 -5.73 0.08
N VAL A 327 -2.67 -6.34 -0.51
CA VAL A 327 -2.82 -7.81 -0.58
C VAL A 327 -1.56 -8.43 -1.15
N HIS A 328 -1.03 -7.86 -2.23
CA HIS A 328 0.22 -8.31 -2.84
C HIS A 328 1.44 -8.13 -1.91
N MET A 329 1.59 -7.00 -1.23
CA MET A 329 2.73 -6.76 -0.33
C MET A 329 2.78 -7.74 0.85
N VAL A 330 1.63 -8.23 1.33
CA VAL A 330 1.57 -9.23 2.42
C VAL A 330 1.47 -10.66 1.91
N ALA A 331 1.24 -10.87 0.61
CA ALA A 331 1.18 -12.20 0.02
C ALA A 331 2.52 -12.92 0.13
N PRO A 332 2.53 -14.24 0.33
CA PRO A 332 3.74 -15.03 0.21
C PRO A 332 4.18 -15.19 -1.25
N ARG A 333 5.24 -15.97 -1.41
CA ARG A 333 5.63 -16.59 -2.67
C ARG A 333 4.42 -17.04 -3.50
N GLY A 334 4.47 -16.79 -4.81
CA GLY A 334 3.41 -17.16 -5.75
C GLY A 334 3.42 -16.25 -6.98
N LEU A 335 2.24 -16.06 -7.58
CA LEU A 335 2.07 -15.24 -8.78
C LEU A 335 0.97 -14.20 -8.55
N THR A 336 1.26 -12.93 -8.82
CA THR A 336 0.25 -11.87 -8.92
C THR A 336 0.13 -11.46 -10.38
N LEU A 337 -1.05 -11.65 -10.95
CA LEU A 337 -1.45 -11.04 -12.21
C LEU A 337 -2.10 -9.70 -11.91
N VAL A 338 -1.67 -8.65 -12.60
CA VAL A 338 -2.13 -7.27 -12.37
C VAL A 338 -2.87 -6.74 -13.58
N ALA A 339 -4.09 -6.22 -13.37
CA ALA A 339 -4.83 -5.58 -14.45
C ALA A 339 -4.10 -4.30 -14.91
N GLY A 340 -4.03 -4.09 -16.23
CA GLY A 340 -3.39 -2.92 -16.83
C GLY A 340 -1.94 -3.13 -17.25
N THR A 341 -1.24 -2.01 -17.48
CA THR A 341 0.07 -1.97 -18.18
C THR A 341 1.26 -1.65 -17.27
N GLY A 342 1.06 -1.61 -15.95
CA GLY A 342 2.09 -1.24 -14.98
C GLY A 342 2.34 0.27 -14.79
N ALA A 343 1.62 1.11 -15.52
CA ALA A 343 1.77 2.57 -15.48
C ALA A 343 1.48 3.20 -14.09
N THR A 344 0.73 2.54 -13.22
CA THR A 344 0.35 3.09 -11.90
C THR A 344 1.46 2.98 -10.84
N GLY A 345 2.58 2.31 -11.13
CA GLY A 345 3.74 2.20 -10.23
C GLY A 345 3.50 1.42 -8.92
N LYS A 346 2.25 1.05 -8.60
CA LYS A 346 1.86 0.38 -7.35
C LYS A 346 2.46 -1.02 -7.19
N PHE A 347 2.77 -1.70 -8.29
CA PHE A 347 3.41 -3.03 -8.28
C PHE A 347 4.85 -2.97 -8.83
N ALA A 348 5.40 -1.78 -8.99
CA ALA A 348 6.78 -1.62 -9.42
C ALA A 348 7.73 -2.06 -8.29
N ASN A 349 8.75 -2.84 -8.64
CA ASN A 349 9.78 -3.36 -7.73
C ASN A 349 9.22 -4.16 -6.54
N THR A 350 8.02 -4.75 -6.67
CA THR A 350 7.41 -5.58 -5.62
C THR A 350 7.64 -7.08 -5.83
N THR A 351 8.50 -7.47 -6.77
CA THR A 351 8.89 -8.87 -6.98
C THR A 351 9.81 -9.42 -5.89
N GLY A 352 10.37 -8.57 -5.03
CA GLY A 352 11.06 -9.01 -3.82
C GLY A 352 10.16 -9.90 -2.95
N PHE A 353 10.72 -10.92 -2.29
CA PHE A 353 9.99 -11.94 -1.50
C PHE A 353 9.33 -13.08 -2.29
N GLU A 354 9.95 -13.47 -3.40
CA GLU A 354 9.64 -14.71 -4.13
C GLU A 354 8.24 -14.72 -4.78
N ARG A 355 7.55 -13.58 -4.88
CA ARG A 355 6.29 -13.48 -5.62
C ARG A 355 6.50 -12.82 -6.98
N HIS A 356 6.16 -13.53 -8.05
CA HIS A 356 6.20 -12.98 -9.41
C HIS A 356 5.05 -12.00 -9.63
N VAL A 357 5.32 -10.93 -10.38
CA VAL A 357 4.32 -9.94 -10.79
C VAL A 357 4.29 -9.92 -12.31
N VAL A 358 3.13 -10.18 -12.90
CA VAL A 358 2.93 -10.12 -14.35
C VAL A 358 1.74 -9.25 -14.67
N TYR A 359 1.94 -8.27 -15.56
CA TYR A 359 0.87 -7.40 -16.02
C TYR A 359 0.07 -8.10 -17.11
N MET A 360 -1.23 -7.85 -17.18
CA MET A 360 -2.09 -8.55 -18.15
C MET A 360 -1.72 -8.34 -19.62
N ARG A 361 -1.03 -7.24 -19.95
CA ARG A 361 -0.48 -7.05 -21.31
C ARG A 361 0.60 -8.08 -21.67
N ASP A 362 1.31 -8.61 -20.68
CA ASP A 362 2.45 -9.52 -20.81
C ASP A 362 2.05 -10.97 -20.47
N TYR A 363 0.78 -11.19 -20.10
CA TYR A 363 0.27 -12.48 -19.66
C TYR A 363 0.12 -13.47 -20.83
N THR A 364 0.60 -14.70 -20.58
CA THR A 364 0.31 -15.90 -21.38
C THR A 364 0.01 -17.08 -20.47
N PRO A 365 -0.64 -18.17 -20.93
CA PRO A 365 -0.84 -19.37 -20.10
C PRO A 365 0.45 -19.97 -19.53
N ALA A 366 1.59 -19.82 -20.22
CA ALA A 366 2.90 -20.27 -19.73
C ALA A 366 3.37 -19.52 -18.47
N THR A 367 2.77 -18.37 -18.15
CA THR A 367 3.08 -17.58 -16.95
C THR A 367 2.91 -18.40 -15.66
N PHE A 368 2.02 -19.39 -15.65
CA PHE A 368 1.81 -20.20 -14.45
C PHE A 368 3.02 -21.05 -14.08
N GLU A 369 3.92 -21.35 -15.02
CA GLU A 369 5.20 -22.03 -14.73
C GLU A 369 6.06 -21.25 -13.71
N LEU A 370 5.85 -19.93 -13.59
CA LEU A 370 6.54 -19.09 -12.61
C LEU A 370 6.25 -19.50 -11.15
N LEU A 371 5.13 -20.18 -10.87
CA LEU A 371 4.80 -20.68 -9.51
C LEU A 371 5.89 -21.61 -8.93
N TRP A 372 6.68 -22.24 -9.79
CA TRP A 372 7.77 -23.16 -9.42
C TRP A 372 9.15 -22.57 -9.63
N GLN A 373 9.25 -21.39 -10.21
CA GLN A 373 10.53 -20.75 -10.48
C GLN A 373 10.89 -19.80 -9.32
N PRO A 374 12.15 -19.78 -8.86
CA PRO A 374 12.60 -18.74 -7.96
C PRO A 374 12.52 -17.38 -8.66
N VAL A 375 12.17 -16.33 -7.91
CA VAL A 375 12.32 -14.96 -8.40
C VAL A 375 13.80 -14.63 -8.46
N LYS A 376 14.27 -14.13 -9.62
CA LYS A 376 15.69 -13.84 -9.91
C LYS A 376 16.11 -12.40 -9.67
#